data_AF-A0A7X3X8U5-F1
#
_entry.id   AF-A0A7X3X8U5-F1
#
_cell.length_a   1.000
_cell.length_b   1.000
_cell.length_c   1.000
_cell.angle_alpha   90.00
_cell.angle_beta   90.00
_cell.angle_gamma   90.00
#
_symmetry.space_group_name_H-M   'P 1'
#
loop_
_entity.id
_entity.type
_entity.pdbx_description
1 polymer ?
#
loop_
_entity_poly.entity_id
_entity_poly.type
_entity_poly.pdbx_seq_one_letter_code
_entity_poly.pdbx_strand_id
1 'polypeptide(L)'
;MKAPWFRRYLLPGLVFQSAVIAGGYGTGRENVEFFLSIGPTPGLWAMALSTAIWSAVCAVTFELARQSRSYEYRNFFKRLLGPSWVLFEVTYVLLTLLVLAVIGAAAGTIANETFGLPYALGVIVALGAVALLLFYGSVAIERFFAGWSFALYAVFVALVVWSLVRFGSTLGPSFAASSLNSDWLVKGVQYGGYNLSAAAVALFTVRHIRTRKQAVWAGLLAGIIGMLPAFFFYLAMVPHYPAIVGAANPSNFILGALGSTTFQVAYAIILFGTLIETGTGMIHAVNERLAVTRRERGAGMPSWARPVVAAVFLGVALSLTPLGLIDLIRQGYGTITWGFIVYYVLPVLTIGAWLAFRKRGATGTAGTAGGSEGT
;
A
#
# COMPACT_ATOMS: atom_id res chain seq x y z
N MET A 1 -16.02 -15.23 -16.28
CA MET A 1 -14.58 -15.61 -16.28
C MET A 1 -14.39 -16.88 -15.45
N LYS A 2 -13.63 -17.89 -15.90
CA LYS A 2 -13.43 -19.14 -15.11
C LYS A 2 -12.75 -18.80 -13.77
N ALA A 3 -13.33 -19.23 -12.64
CA ALA A 3 -12.82 -18.93 -11.29
C ALA A 3 -11.29 -19.16 -11.09
N PRO A 4 -10.65 -20.17 -11.70
CA PRO A 4 -9.20 -20.35 -11.61
C PRO A 4 -8.37 -19.27 -12.30
N TRP A 5 -8.88 -18.64 -13.37
CA TRP A 5 -8.17 -17.57 -14.07
C TRP A 5 -8.14 -16.29 -13.21
N PHE A 6 -9.30 -15.91 -12.67
CA PHE A 6 -9.43 -14.72 -11.82
C PHE A 6 -8.49 -14.80 -10.61
N ARG A 7 -8.52 -15.95 -9.91
CA ARG A 7 -7.67 -16.20 -8.73
C ARG A 7 -6.16 -16.17 -9.03
N ARG A 8 -5.76 -16.44 -10.27
CA ARG A 8 -4.35 -16.50 -10.67
C ARG A 8 -3.80 -15.16 -11.15
N TYR A 9 -4.58 -14.38 -11.87
CA TYR A 9 -4.08 -13.19 -12.57
C TYR A 9 -4.57 -11.87 -11.99
N LEU A 10 -5.81 -11.79 -11.49
CA LEU A 10 -6.38 -10.54 -10.98
C LEU A 10 -6.37 -10.46 -9.47
N LEU A 11 -6.67 -11.56 -8.77
CA LEU A 11 -6.75 -11.56 -7.30
C LEU A 11 -5.46 -11.03 -6.63
N PRO A 12 -4.24 -11.41 -7.05
CA PRO A 12 -3.02 -10.86 -6.44
C PRO A 12 -2.92 -9.34 -6.59
N GLY A 13 -3.30 -8.81 -7.77
CA GLY A 13 -3.29 -7.39 -8.04
C GLY A 13 -4.36 -6.61 -7.27
N LEU A 14 -5.56 -7.17 -7.11
CA LEU A 14 -6.62 -6.56 -6.32
C LEU A 14 -6.27 -6.52 -4.83
N VAL A 15 -5.63 -7.57 -4.30
CA VAL A 15 -5.16 -7.61 -2.90
C VAL A 15 -3.97 -6.65 -2.70
N PHE A 16 -3.07 -6.56 -3.68
CA PHE A 16 -1.99 -5.56 -3.66
C PHE A 16 -2.57 -4.15 -3.64
N GLN A 17 -3.50 -3.84 -4.56
CA GLN A 17 -4.19 -2.57 -4.65
C GLN A 17 -4.90 -2.22 -3.34
N SER A 18 -5.65 -3.15 -2.73
CA SER A 18 -6.34 -2.87 -1.46
C SER A 18 -5.39 -2.57 -0.31
N ALA A 19 -4.18 -3.14 -0.32
CA ALA A 19 -3.17 -2.86 0.69
C ALA A 19 -2.43 -1.53 0.45
N VAL A 20 -2.35 -1.06 -0.81
CA VAL A 20 -1.80 0.26 -1.16
C VAL A 20 -2.80 1.39 -0.87
N ILE A 21 -4.09 1.16 -1.12
CA ILE A 21 -5.15 2.15 -0.88
C ILE A 21 -5.49 2.17 0.62
N ALA A 22 -4.65 2.87 1.37
CA ALA A 22 -4.87 3.22 2.78
C ALA A 22 -5.69 4.52 2.91
N GLY A 23 -6.21 4.82 4.10
CA GLY A 23 -7.00 6.05 4.31
C GLY A 23 -6.26 7.37 3.97
N GLY A 24 -4.93 7.41 4.08
CA GLY A 24 -4.12 8.57 3.63
C GLY A 24 -4.22 8.83 2.12
N TYR A 25 -4.38 7.78 1.34
CA TYR A 25 -4.51 7.84 -0.11
C TYR A 25 -5.76 8.60 -0.56
N GLY A 26 -6.89 8.38 0.11
CA GLY A 26 -8.17 9.00 -0.24
C GLY A 26 -8.23 10.51 0.02
N THR A 27 -7.28 11.08 0.77
CA THR A 27 -7.11 12.54 0.84
C THR A 27 -6.56 13.11 -0.47
N GLY A 28 -5.82 12.31 -1.25
CA GLY A 28 -5.07 12.74 -2.42
C GLY A 28 -3.71 13.36 -2.09
N ARG A 29 -3.37 13.54 -0.82
CA ARG A 29 -2.13 14.22 -0.41
C ARG A 29 -0.86 13.48 -0.86
N GLU A 30 -0.91 12.15 -0.89
CA GLU A 30 0.16 11.31 -1.44
C GLU A 30 0.34 11.53 -2.96
N ASN A 31 -0.75 11.58 -3.72
CA ASN A 31 -0.70 11.86 -5.17
C ASN A 31 -0.10 13.23 -5.46
N VAL A 32 -0.40 14.24 -4.64
CA VAL A 32 0.22 15.55 -4.78
C VAL A 32 1.70 15.48 -4.46
N GLU A 33 2.09 14.92 -3.31
CA GLU A 33 3.48 14.93 -2.86
C GLU A 33 4.42 14.19 -3.82
N PHE A 34 3.99 13.04 -4.35
CA PHE A 34 4.82 12.20 -5.20
C PHE A 34 4.65 12.42 -6.70
N PHE A 35 3.55 13.01 -7.17
CA PHE A 35 3.32 13.16 -8.60
C PHE A 35 3.05 14.61 -9.00
N LEU A 36 2.04 15.25 -8.41
CA LEU A 36 1.58 16.54 -8.92
C LEU A 36 2.49 17.71 -8.52
N SER A 37 3.22 17.60 -7.40
CA SER A 37 4.12 18.63 -6.88
C SER A 37 5.27 18.97 -7.84
N ILE A 38 5.68 18.02 -8.67
CA ILE A 38 6.73 18.19 -9.68
C ILE A 38 6.17 18.62 -11.04
N GLY A 39 4.85 18.71 -11.20
CA GLY A 39 4.15 19.12 -12.41
C GLY A 39 3.33 18.00 -13.07
N PRO A 40 2.28 18.34 -13.85
CA PRO A 40 1.41 17.36 -14.51
C PRO A 40 2.13 16.27 -15.33
N THR A 41 3.03 16.66 -16.23
CA THR A 41 3.75 15.73 -17.12
C THR A 41 4.80 14.87 -16.39
N PRO A 42 5.75 15.45 -15.62
CA PRO A 42 6.71 14.65 -14.85
C PRO A 42 6.01 13.76 -13.80
N GLY A 43 4.89 14.19 -13.23
CA GLY A 43 4.09 13.34 -12.34
C GLY A 43 3.62 12.04 -13.02
N LEU A 44 3.16 12.09 -14.28
CA LEU A 44 2.82 10.88 -15.03
C LEU A 44 4.01 9.94 -15.23
N TRP A 45 5.21 10.48 -15.47
CA TRP A 45 6.43 9.68 -15.57
C TRP A 45 6.80 9.04 -14.23
N ALA A 46 6.62 9.75 -13.12
CA ALA A 46 6.82 9.19 -11.78
C ALA A 46 5.82 8.05 -11.48
N MET A 47 4.57 8.18 -11.91
CA MET A 47 3.57 7.11 -11.81
C MET A 47 3.93 5.90 -12.69
N ALA A 48 4.39 6.14 -13.91
CA ALA A 48 4.85 5.08 -14.82
C ALA A 48 6.04 4.33 -14.23
N LEU A 49 7.02 5.05 -13.66
CA LEU A 49 8.18 4.47 -12.98
C LEU A 49 7.76 3.65 -11.76
N SER A 50 6.89 4.19 -10.90
CA SER A 50 6.35 3.48 -9.74
C SER A 50 5.63 2.19 -10.16
N THR A 51 4.83 2.27 -11.23
CA THR A 51 4.13 1.10 -11.80
C THR A 51 5.11 0.05 -12.31
N ALA A 52 6.19 0.46 -12.98
CA ALA A 52 7.23 -0.45 -13.47
C ALA A 52 7.96 -1.13 -12.30
N ILE A 53 8.31 -0.38 -11.26
CA ILE A 53 8.93 -0.91 -10.03
C ILE A 53 8.00 -1.95 -9.37
N TRP A 54 6.73 -1.60 -9.14
CA TRP A 54 5.76 -2.53 -8.56
C TRP A 54 5.57 -3.78 -9.41
N SER A 55 5.42 -3.61 -10.71
CA SER A 55 5.24 -4.72 -11.66
C SER A 55 6.42 -5.69 -11.63
N ALA A 56 7.65 -5.16 -11.66
CA ALA A 56 8.87 -5.95 -11.62
C ALA A 56 9.05 -6.66 -10.28
N VAL A 57 8.92 -5.94 -9.15
CA VAL A 57 9.08 -6.50 -7.81
C VAL A 57 8.01 -7.54 -7.52
N CYS A 58 6.74 -7.30 -7.86
CA CYS A 58 5.67 -8.27 -7.68
C CYS A 58 5.88 -9.52 -8.56
N ALA A 59 6.31 -9.36 -9.82
CA ALA A 59 6.57 -10.50 -10.71
C ALA A 59 7.65 -11.44 -10.14
N VAL A 60 8.74 -10.88 -9.64
CA VAL A 60 9.82 -11.66 -9.02
C VAL A 60 9.40 -12.23 -7.67
N THR A 61 8.74 -11.43 -6.83
CA THR A 61 8.22 -11.84 -5.52
C THR A 61 7.28 -13.04 -5.66
N PHE A 62 6.30 -12.97 -6.56
CA PHE A 62 5.32 -14.03 -6.75
C PHE A 62 5.95 -15.29 -7.33
N GLU A 63 6.91 -15.17 -8.25
CA GLU A 63 7.61 -16.35 -8.77
C GLU A 63 8.47 -17.02 -7.69
N LEU A 64 9.21 -16.22 -6.91
CA LEU A 64 10.03 -16.74 -5.82
C LEU A 64 9.17 -17.41 -4.75
N ALA A 65 8.05 -16.79 -4.37
CA ALA A 65 7.09 -17.35 -3.43
C ALA A 65 6.47 -18.66 -3.94
N ARG A 66 6.11 -18.74 -5.23
CA ARG A 66 5.59 -19.95 -5.86
C ARG A 66 6.61 -21.10 -5.83
N GLN A 67 7.86 -20.84 -6.19
CA GLN A 67 8.92 -21.87 -6.23
C GLN A 67 9.28 -22.38 -4.84
N SER A 68 9.36 -21.47 -3.87
CA SER A 68 9.72 -21.78 -2.48
C SER A 68 8.52 -22.22 -1.63
N ARG A 69 7.30 -22.17 -2.18
CA ARG A 69 6.03 -22.36 -1.44
C ARG A 69 5.93 -21.47 -0.18
N SER A 70 6.55 -20.30 -0.24
CA SER A 70 6.56 -19.32 0.85
C SER A 70 5.46 -18.30 0.63
N TYR A 71 4.23 -18.65 1.02
CA TYR A 71 3.04 -17.80 0.89
C TYR A 71 2.80 -16.89 2.10
N GLU A 72 3.58 -17.10 3.17
CA GLU A 72 3.58 -16.30 4.39
C GLU A 72 4.77 -15.33 4.36
N TYR A 73 4.55 -14.08 4.77
CA TYR A 73 5.55 -13.01 4.70
C TYR A 73 6.88 -13.42 5.36
N ARG A 74 6.83 -14.02 6.55
CA ARG A 74 8.03 -14.34 7.33
C ARG A 74 8.88 -15.40 6.65
N ASN A 75 8.25 -16.43 6.10
CA ASN A 75 8.96 -17.48 5.37
C ASN A 75 9.57 -16.93 4.08
N PHE A 76 8.84 -16.05 3.40
CA PHE A 76 9.34 -15.37 2.21
C PHE A 76 10.58 -14.51 2.52
N PHE A 77 10.53 -13.64 3.53
CA PHE A 77 11.65 -12.77 3.86
C PHE A 77 12.84 -13.52 4.48
N LYS A 78 12.61 -14.59 5.26
CA LYS A 78 13.70 -15.50 5.67
C LYS A 78 14.36 -16.15 4.46
N ARG A 79 13.60 -16.50 3.41
CA ARG A 79 14.15 -17.08 2.18
C ARG A 79 14.93 -16.05 1.36
N LEU A 80 14.46 -14.81 1.32
CA LEU A 80 15.06 -13.73 0.53
C LEU A 80 16.31 -13.13 1.20
N LEU A 81 16.22 -12.84 2.50
CA LEU A 81 17.21 -12.07 3.27
C LEU A 81 18.00 -12.93 4.28
N GLY A 82 17.61 -14.19 4.49
CA GLY A 82 18.24 -15.04 5.51
C GLY A 82 18.03 -14.47 6.92
N PRO A 83 19.06 -14.47 7.79
CA PRO A 83 18.99 -13.89 9.14
C PRO A 83 18.60 -12.41 9.17
N SER A 84 18.90 -11.66 8.11
CA SER A 84 18.63 -10.22 8.00
C SER A 84 17.16 -9.87 7.78
N TRP A 85 16.24 -10.85 7.77
CA TRP A 85 14.80 -10.62 7.66
C TRP A 85 14.23 -9.69 8.75
N VAL A 86 14.89 -9.61 9.90
CA VAL A 86 14.53 -8.70 11.00
C VAL A 86 14.57 -7.23 10.57
N LEU A 87 15.45 -6.86 9.63
CA LEU A 87 15.55 -5.49 9.12
C LEU A 87 14.30 -5.07 8.36
N PHE A 88 13.69 -6.00 7.61
CA PHE A 88 12.39 -5.76 7.00
C PHE A 88 11.30 -5.57 8.06
N GLU A 89 11.31 -6.38 9.14
CA GLU A 89 10.33 -6.26 10.22
C GLU A 89 10.41 -4.90 10.91
N VAL A 90 11.63 -4.42 11.21
CA VAL A 90 11.84 -3.07 11.77
C VAL A 90 11.29 -2.00 10.83
N THR A 91 11.61 -2.09 9.54
CA THR A 91 11.13 -1.14 8.53
C THR A 91 9.59 -1.15 8.44
N TYR A 92 8.97 -2.33 8.51
CA TYR A 92 7.52 -2.48 8.49
C TYR A 92 6.84 -1.90 9.74
N VAL A 93 7.43 -2.10 10.93
CA VAL A 93 6.91 -1.51 12.18
C VAL A 93 6.99 0.01 12.12
N LEU A 94 8.11 0.57 11.65
CA LEU A 94 8.26 2.01 11.47
C LEU A 94 7.23 2.56 10.46
N LEU A 95 6.98 1.83 9.35
CA LEU A 95 5.95 2.21 8.39
C LEU A 95 4.57 2.21 9.02
N THR A 96 4.28 1.20 9.85
CA THR A 96 2.99 1.08 10.53
C THR A 96 2.75 2.26 11.47
N LEU A 97 3.75 2.64 12.27
CA LEU A 97 3.67 3.81 13.14
C LEU A 97 3.45 5.11 12.35
N LEU A 98 4.15 5.26 11.23
CA LEU A 98 4.03 6.42 10.37
C LEU A 98 2.65 6.50 9.69
N VAL A 99 2.13 5.38 9.16
CA VAL A 99 0.79 5.30 8.58
C VAL A 99 -0.28 5.64 9.62
N LEU A 100 -0.13 5.17 10.87
CA LEU A 100 -1.04 5.54 11.96
C LEU A 100 -0.99 7.03 12.28
N ALA A 101 0.20 7.65 12.27
CA ALA A 101 0.34 9.09 12.44
C ALA A 101 -0.30 9.87 11.29
N VAL A 102 -0.09 9.43 10.04
CA VAL A 102 -0.75 9.99 8.84
C VAL A 102 -2.26 9.85 8.94
N ILE A 103 -2.77 8.73 9.46
CA ILE A 103 -4.19 8.50 9.69
C ILE A 103 -4.76 9.52 10.67
N GLY A 104 -4.13 9.66 11.83
CA GLY A 104 -4.52 10.65 12.83
C GLY A 104 -4.50 12.06 12.26
N ALA A 105 -3.43 12.41 11.52
CA ALA A 105 -3.29 13.73 10.94
C ALA A 105 -4.33 14.02 9.85
N ALA A 106 -4.62 13.05 8.98
CA ALA A 106 -5.67 13.17 7.97
C ALA A 106 -7.06 13.34 8.60
N ALA A 107 -7.36 12.58 9.66
CA ALA A 107 -8.61 12.72 10.40
C ALA A 107 -8.75 14.11 11.05
N GLY A 108 -7.67 14.63 11.65
CA GLY A 108 -7.64 15.99 12.19
C GLY A 108 -7.86 17.05 11.10
N THR A 109 -7.21 16.89 9.95
CA THR A 109 -7.40 17.79 8.78
C THR A 109 -8.83 17.74 8.27
N ILE A 110 -9.44 16.56 8.13
CA ILE A 110 -10.85 16.41 7.71
C ILE A 110 -11.78 17.11 8.71
N ALA A 111 -11.60 16.87 10.01
CA ALA A 111 -12.40 17.51 11.05
C ALA A 111 -12.33 19.04 10.96
N ASN A 112 -11.13 19.58 10.73
CA ASN A 112 -10.91 21.02 10.66
C ASN A 112 -11.40 21.65 9.35
N GLU A 113 -10.97 21.14 8.20
CA GLU A 113 -11.25 21.75 6.90
C GLU A 113 -12.66 21.47 6.38
N THR A 114 -13.27 20.34 6.73
CA THR A 114 -14.61 19.98 6.25
C THR A 114 -15.71 20.37 7.24
N PHE A 115 -15.47 20.20 8.54
CA PHE A 115 -16.49 20.40 9.58
C PHE A 115 -16.24 21.63 10.47
N GLY A 116 -15.11 22.33 10.32
CA GLY A 116 -14.75 23.47 11.18
C GLY A 116 -14.44 23.08 12.62
N LEU A 117 -14.21 21.80 12.91
CA LEU A 117 -13.95 21.29 14.25
C LEU A 117 -12.47 21.44 14.64
N PRO A 118 -12.14 21.40 15.95
CA PRO A 118 -10.76 21.38 16.38
C PRO A 118 -10.00 20.17 15.81
N TYR A 119 -8.80 20.40 15.27
CA TYR A 119 -7.94 19.36 14.72
C TYR A 119 -7.74 18.18 15.69
N ALA A 120 -7.46 18.48 16.97
CA ALA A 120 -7.25 17.49 18.01
C ALA A 120 -8.46 16.57 18.21
N LEU A 121 -9.69 17.09 18.02
CA LEU A 121 -10.89 16.28 18.14
C LEU A 121 -10.93 15.20 17.05
N GLY A 122 -10.62 15.56 15.79
CA GLY A 122 -10.54 14.59 14.69
C GLY A 122 -9.50 13.50 14.95
N VAL A 123 -8.32 13.89 15.45
CA VAL A 123 -7.25 12.94 15.80
C VAL A 123 -7.69 11.97 16.90
N ILE A 124 -8.20 12.50 18.02
CA ILE A 124 -8.60 11.69 19.18
C ILE A 124 -9.73 10.74 18.81
N VAL A 125 -10.73 11.22 18.07
CA VAL A 125 -11.86 10.39 17.63
C VAL A 125 -11.38 9.27 16.72
N ALA A 126 -10.52 9.55 15.74
CA ALA A 126 -10.03 8.52 14.82
C ALA A 126 -9.16 7.46 15.52
N LEU A 127 -8.15 7.88 16.28
CA LEU A 127 -7.26 6.94 16.99
C LEU A 127 -7.99 6.20 18.12
N GLY A 128 -8.94 6.85 18.79
CA GLY A 128 -9.82 6.24 19.78
C GLY A 128 -10.76 5.20 19.16
N ALA A 129 -11.32 5.47 17.98
CA ALA A 129 -12.14 4.50 17.25
C ALA A 129 -11.32 3.29 16.78
N VAL A 130 -10.07 3.49 16.35
CA VAL A 130 -9.13 2.40 16.06
C VAL A 130 -8.90 1.55 17.32
N ALA A 131 -8.62 2.18 18.47
CA ALA A 131 -8.46 1.47 19.74
C ALA A 131 -9.70 0.65 20.09
N LEU A 132 -10.88 1.26 19.97
CA LEU A 132 -12.16 0.64 20.28
C LEU A 132 -12.43 -0.59 19.40
N LEU A 133 -12.23 -0.48 18.09
CA LEU A 133 -12.43 -1.60 17.17
C LEU A 133 -11.50 -2.77 17.42
N LEU A 134 -10.28 -2.52 17.92
CA LEU A 134 -9.35 -3.58 18.31
C LEU A 134 -9.81 -4.40 19.52
N PHE A 135 -10.70 -3.86 20.36
CA PHE A 135 -11.32 -4.62 21.45
C PHE A 135 -12.46 -5.52 20.95
N TYR A 136 -13.07 -5.20 19.81
CA TYR A 136 -14.08 -6.06 19.18
C TYR A 136 -13.41 -7.22 18.42
N GLY A 137 -14.08 -8.37 18.38
CA GLY A 137 -13.56 -9.56 17.70
C GLY A 137 -13.45 -9.40 16.18
N SER A 138 -12.61 -10.23 15.54
CA SER A 138 -12.30 -10.18 14.10
C SER A 138 -13.53 -10.18 13.18
N VAL A 139 -14.62 -10.84 13.58
CA VAL A 139 -15.86 -10.93 12.79
C VAL A 139 -16.56 -9.57 12.63
N ALA A 140 -16.54 -8.71 13.66
CA ALA A 140 -17.15 -7.38 13.59
C ALA A 140 -16.34 -6.46 12.68
N ILE A 141 -15.01 -6.56 12.78
CA ILE A 141 -14.05 -5.83 11.93
C ILE A 141 -14.25 -6.22 10.46
N GLU A 142 -14.31 -7.53 10.15
CA GLU A 142 -14.45 -8.04 8.78
C GLU A 142 -15.74 -7.57 8.10
N ARG A 143 -16.87 -7.57 8.82
CA ARG A 143 -18.16 -7.09 8.27
C ARG A 143 -18.16 -5.58 8.02
N PHE A 144 -17.59 -4.81 8.95
CA PHE A 144 -17.44 -3.37 8.79
C PHE A 144 -16.58 -3.04 7.57
N PHE A 145 -15.41 -3.69 7.42
CA PHE A 145 -14.45 -3.46 6.34
C PHE A 145 -15.05 -3.79 4.96
N ALA A 146 -15.76 -4.92 4.84
CA ALA A 146 -16.35 -5.34 3.58
C ALA A 146 -17.37 -4.33 3.04
N GLY A 147 -18.31 -3.87 3.89
CA GLY A 147 -19.32 -2.88 3.47
C GLY A 147 -18.71 -1.51 3.19
N TRP A 148 -17.75 -1.09 4.01
CA TRP A 148 -17.16 0.24 3.93
C TRP A 148 -16.28 0.43 2.68
N SER A 149 -15.51 -0.60 2.31
CA SER A 149 -14.72 -0.61 1.09
C SER A 149 -15.57 -0.35 -0.18
N PHE A 150 -16.77 -0.92 -0.29
CA PHE A 150 -17.66 -0.65 -1.42
C PHE A 150 -18.12 0.81 -1.46
N ALA A 151 -18.47 1.38 -0.30
CA ALA A 151 -18.86 2.79 -0.20
C ALA A 151 -17.72 3.72 -0.63
N LEU A 152 -16.49 3.43 -0.18
CA LEU A 152 -15.28 4.16 -0.58
C LEU A 152 -15.09 4.15 -2.11
N TYR A 153 -15.10 2.97 -2.74
CA TYR A 153 -14.92 2.90 -4.19
C TYR A 153 -16.04 3.63 -4.94
N ALA A 154 -17.29 3.55 -4.47
CA ALA A 154 -18.42 4.24 -5.09
C ALA A 154 -18.25 5.77 -5.07
N VAL A 155 -17.95 6.36 -3.91
CA VAL A 155 -17.76 7.82 -3.83
C VAL A 155 -16.48 8.28 -4.51
N PHE A 156 -15.45 7.44 -4.52
CA PHE A 156 -14.21 7.73 -5.25
C PHE A 156 -14.44 7.77 -6.76
N VAL A 157 -15.12 6.77 -7.33
CA VAL A 157 -15.46 6.75 -8.76
C VAL A 157 -16.38 7.92 -9.09
N ALA A 158 -17.38 8.21 -8.25
CA ALA A 158 -18.26 9.36 -8.44
C ALA A 158 -17.48 10.69 -8.47
N LEU A 159 -16.52 10.87 -7.54
CA LEU A 159 -15.67 12.07 -7.49
C LEU A 159 -14.85 12.23 -8.77
N VAL A 160 -14.16 11.17 -9.19
CA VAL A 160 -13.33 11.18 -10.39
C VAL A 160 -14.18 11.48 -11.63
N VAL A 161 -15.27 10.73 -11.84
CA VAL A 161 -16.12 10.88 -13.02
C VAL A 161 -16.71 12.28 -13.08
N TRP A 162 -17.24 12.79 -11.96
CA TRP A 162 -17.82 14.13 -11.92
C TRP A 162 -16.76 15.22 -12.17
N SER A 163 -15.58 15.11 -11.55
CA SER A 163 -14.46 16.01 -11.81
C SER A 163 -14.07 16.03 -13.30
N LEU A 164 -13.91 14.85 -13.91
CA LEU A 164 -13.53 14.74 -15.32
C LEU A 164 -14.60 15.27 -16.28
N VAL A 165 -15.89 15.06 -15.98
CA VAL A 165 -16.99 15.65 -16.77
C VAL A 165 -16.98 17.18 -16.66
N ARG A 166 -16.70 17.73 -15.48
CA ARG A 166 -16.76 19.18 -15.24
C ARG A 166 -15.53 19.93 -15.73
N PHE A 167 -14.35 19.35 -15.53
CA PHE A 167 -13.06 20.01 -15.70
C PHE A 167 -12.15 19.33 -16.73
N GLY A 168 -12.53 18.19 -17.30
CA GLY A 168 -11.67 17.40 -18.18
C GLY A 168 -11.16 18.13 -19.43
N SER A 169 -11.85 19.17 -19.90
CA SER A 169 -11.40 20.03 -21.01
C SER A 169 -10.08 20.76 -20.71
N THR A 170 -9.74 20.96 -19.44
CA THR A 170 -8.49 21.62 -19.01
C THR A 170 -7.29 20.67 -18.93
N LEU A 171 -7.48 19.35 -19.05
CA LEU A 171 -6.39 18.38 -18.98
C LEU A 171 -5.34 18.60 -20.07
N GLY A 172 -5.77 18.69 -21.33
CA GLY A 172 -4.88 18.91 -22.47
C GLY A 172 -3.99 20.15 -22.30
N PRO A 173 -4.58 21.34 -22.04
CA PRO A 173 -3.83 22.54 -21.72
C PRO A 173 -2.87 22.39 -20.52
N SER A 174 -3.30 21.72 -19.45
CA SER A 174 -2.47 21.54 -18.23
C SER A 174 -1.23 20.68 -18.50
N PHE A 175 -1.36 19.62 -19.30
CA PHE A 175 -0.20 18.81 -19.71
C PHE A 175 0.68 19.53 -20.72
N ALA A 176 0.10 20.28 -21.66
CA ALA A 176 0.85 21.06 -22.64
C ALA A 176 1.68 22.18 -22.00
N ALA A 177 1.16 22.80 -20.92
CA ALA A 177 1.86 23.82 -20.16
C ALA A 177 2.96 23.26 -19.23
N SER A 178 2.99 21.94 -19.00
CA SER A 178 3.92 21.31 -18.07
C SER A 178 5.23 20.92 -18.75
N SER A 179 6.34 21.48 -18.29
CA SER A 179 7.69 21.05 -18.68
C SER A 179 8.11 19.76 -17.98
N LEU A 180 8.88 18.91 -18.67
CA LEU A 180 9.52 17.74 -18.07
C LEU A 180 10.74 18.18 -17.24
N ASN A 181 10.91 17.61 -16.06
CA ASN A 181 12.11 17.74 -15.22
C ASN A 181 12.68 16.35 -14.88
N SER A 182 13.71 16.25 -14.05
CA SER A 182 14.29 14.97 -13.62
C SER A 182 13.75 14.45 -12.29
N ASP A 183 12.95 15.24 -11.56
CA ASP A 183 12.47 14.92 -10.22
C ASP A 183 11.53 13.69 -10.21
N TRP A 184 10.92 13.37 -11.36
CA TRP A 184 10.08 12.18 -11.51
C TRP A 184 10.82 10.87 -11.21
N LEU A 185 12.14 10.84 -11.40
CA LEU A 185 12.97 9.68 -11.07
C LEU A 185 12.93 9.43 -9.56
N VAL A 186 13.26 10.45 -8.77
CA VAL A 186 13.34 10.34 -7.31
C VAL A 186 11.94 10.09 -6.75
N LYS A 187 10.94 10.87 -7.18
CA LYS A 187 9.57 10.75 -6.66
C LYS A 187 8.91 9.42 -7.05
N GLY A 188 9.15 8.93 -8.27
CA GLY A 188 8.68 7.62 -8.71
C GLY A 188 9.35 6.47 -7.95
N VAL A 189 10.65 6.58 -7.64
CA VAL A 189 11.34 5.60 -6.78
C VAL A 189 10.82 5.64 -5.35
N GLN A 190 10.58 6.84 -4.80
CA GLN A 190 10.00 7.01 -3.46
C GLN A 190 8.61 6.35 -3.37
N TYR A 191 7.69 6.72 -4.26
CA TYR A 191 6.35 6.15 -4.23
C TYR A 191 6.33 4.64 -4.53
N GLY A 192 7.20 4.22 -5.47
CA GLY A 192 7.43 2.82 -5.78
C GLY A 192 7.91 2.00 -4.58
N GLY A 193 8.78 2.57 -3.73
CA GLY A 193 9.45 1.85 -2.66
C GLY A 193 8.60 1.59 -1.41
N TYR A 194 8.08 2.63 -0.74
CA TYR A 194 7.40 2.42 0.56
C TYR A 194 6.11 1.59 0.45
N ASN A 195 5.40 1.70 -0.68
CA ASN A 195 4.17 0.96 -0.94
C ASN A 195 4.38 -0.54 -1.14
N LEU A 196 5.61 -1.00 -1.37
CA LEU A 196 5.87 -2.42 -1.66
C LEU A 196 5.64 -3.34 -0.47
N SER A 197 5.50 -2.83 0.75
CA SER A 197 4.98 -3.64 1.86
C SER A 197 3.66 -4.35 1.52
N ALA A 198 2.84 -3.77 0.62
CA ALA A 198 1.62 -4.37 0.10
C ALA A 198 1.84 -5.68 -0.68
N ALA A 199 2.99 -5.86 -1.33
CA ALA A 199 3.30 -7.10 -2.05
C ALA A 199 3.45 -8.29 -1.09
N ALA A 200 3.92 -8.04 0.14
CA ALA A 200 3.98 -9.06 1.19
C ALA A 200 2.56 -9.50 1.64
N VAL A 201 1.59 -8.57 1.66
CA VAL A 201 0.19 -8.88 1.98
C VAL A 201 -0.44 -9.76 0.89
N ALA A 202 -0.08 -9.55 -0.38
CA ALA A 202 -0.62 -10.32 -1.49
C ALA A 202 -0.08 -11.77 -1.59
N LEU A 203 0.96 -12.15 -0.84
CA LEU A 203 1.64 -13.45 -0.95
C LEU A 203 0.72 -14.67 -0.80
N PHE A 204 -0.30 -14.61 0.07
CA PHE A 204 -1.21 -15.74 0.29
C PHE A 204 -2.01 -16.09 -0.98
N THR A 205 -2.21 -15.14 -1.88
CA THR A 205 -2.94 -15.34 -3.14
C THR A 205 -2.13 -16.18 -4.14
N VAL A 206 -0.80 -16.18 -4.01
CA VAL A 206 0.14 -16.86 -4.90
C VAL A 206 -0.03 -18.39 -4.86
N ARG A 207 -0.62 -18.95 -3.79
CA ARG A 207 -0.90 -20.40 -3.67
C ARG A 207 -1.73 -20.98 -4.82
N HIS A 208 -2.47 -20.14 -5.54
CA HIS A 208 -3.28 -20.55 -6.69
C HIS A 208 -2.51 -20.58 -8.02
N ILE A 209 -1.32 -19.99 -8.05
CA ILE A 209 -0.44 -19.85 -9.22
C ILE A 209 0.39 -21.12 -9.38
N ARG A 210 0.38 -21.70 -10.59
CA ARG A 210 1.00 -23.01 -10.85
C ARG A 210 2.26 -22.91 -11.69
N THR A 211 2.35 -21.94 -12.60
CA THR A 211 3.47 -21.82 -13.54
C THR A 211 4.19 -20.48 -13.39
N ARG A 212 5.45 -20.43 -13.84
CA ARG A 212 6.26 -19.21 -13.89
C ARG A 212 5.59 -18.11 -14.70
N LYS A 213 5.04 -18.46 -15.87
CA LYS A 213 4.31 -17.51 -16.73
C LYS A 213 3.14 -16.88 -15.97
N GLN A 214 2.39 -17.67 -15.19
CA GLN A 214 1.29 -17.14 -14.39
C GLN A 214 1.80 -16.17 -13.30
N ALA A 215 2.87 -16.51 -12.59
CA ALA A 215 3.44 -15.67 -11.53
C ALA A 215 3.91 -14.31 -12.07
N VAL A 216 4.65 -14.32 -13.18
CA VAL A 216 5.14 -13.10 -13.83
C VAL A 216 3.98 -12.21 -14.27
N TRP A 217 3.00 -12.76 -15.00
CA TRP A 217 1.85 -11.96 -15.45
C TRP A 217 0.99 -11.45 -14.30
N ALA A 218 0.79 -12.24 -13.25
CA ALA A 218 0.09 -11.79 -12.06
C ALA A 218 0.81 -10.62 -11.38
N GLY A 219 2.14 -10.65 -11.31
CA GLY A 219 2.93 -9.57 -10.74
C GLY A 219 2.94 -8.30 -11.60
N LEU A 220 3.07 -8.44 -12.93
CA LEU A 220 2.95 -7.32 -13.86
C LEU A 220 1.58 -6.64 -13.76
N LEU A 221 0.51 -7.43 -13.73
CA LEU A 221 -0.84 -6.91 -13.55
C LEU A 221 -1.03 -6.28 -12.16
N ALA A 222 -0.38 -6.79 -11.12
CA ALA A 222 -0.50 -6.22 -9.78
C ALA A 222 0.00 -4.78 -9.71
N GLY A 223 1.12 -4.46 -10.35
CA GLY A 223 1.60 -3.07 -10.42
C GLY A 223 0.63 -2.15 -11.17
N ILE A 224 0.12 -2.60 -12.31
CA ILE A 224 -0.86 -1.84 -13.12
C ILE A 224 -2.15 -1.62 -12.33
N ILE A 225 -2.76 -2.69 -11.81
CA ILE A 225 -4.01 -2.64 -11.03
C ILE A 225 -3.82 -1.74 -9.80
N GLY A 226 -2.68 -1.84 -9.12
CA GLY A 226 -2.35 -1.00 -7.96
C GLY A 226 -2.32 0.49 -8.28
N MET A 227 -1.79 0.90 -9.44
CA MET A 227 -1.66 2.31 -9.81
C MET A 227 -2.96 2.91 -10.37
N LEU A 228 -3.88 2.10 -10.91
CA LEU A 228 -5.07 2.60 -11.62
C LEU A 228 -5.88 3.64 -10.82
N PRO A 229 -6.22 3.43 -9.54
CA PRO A 229 -7.01 4.42 -8.81
C PRO A 229 -6.23 5.73 -8.63
N ALA A 230 -4.91 5.68 -8.50
CA ALA A 230 -4.07 6.85 -8.29
C ALA A 230 -4.04 7.66 -9.57
N PHE A 231 -3.90 6.96 -10.70
CA PHE A 231 -3.90 7.56 -12.02
C PHE A 231 -5.21 8.31 -12.28
N PHE A 232 -6.36 7.69 -12.01
CA PHE A 232 -7.65 8.35 -12.20
C PHE A 232 -7.85 9.54 -11.25
N PHE A 233 -7.42 9.41 -9.99
CA PHE A 233 -7.48 10.54 -9.07
C PHE A 233 -6.55 11.68 -9.49
N TYR A 234 -5.35 11.35 -9.95
CA TYR A 234 -4.40 12.29 -10.50
C TYR A 234 -4.99 13.09 -11.66
N LEU A 235 -5.68 12.43 -12.60
CA LEU A 235 -6.40 13.13 -13.68
C LEU A 235 -7.48 14.08 -13.13
N ALA A 236 -8.18 13.73 -12.05
CA ALA A 236 -9.14 14.64 -11.42
C ALA A 236 -8.48 15.84 -10.72
N MET A 237 -7.18 15.77 -10.42
CA MET A 237 -6.41 16.82 -9.73
C MET A 237 -5.71 17.78 -10.68
N VAL A 238 -5.23 17.28 -11.83
CA VAL A 238 -4.46 18.07 -12.82
C VAL A 238 -5.16 19.38 -13.23
N PRO A 239 -6.49 19.43 -13.46
CA PRO A 239 -7.22 20.68 -13.75
C PRO A 239 -7.02 21.81 -12.75
N HIS A 240 -6.63 21.47 -11.52
CA HIS A 240 -6.49 22.42 -10.42
C HIS A 240 -5.03 22.76 -10.11
N TYR A 241 -4.09 22.29 -10.92
CA TYR A 241 -2.67 22.66 -10.82
C TYR A 241 -2.46 24.11 -11.26
N PRO A 242 -1.65 24.92 -10.54
CA PRO A 242 -0.84 24.56 -9.36
C PRO A 242 -1.53 24.75 -8.01
N ALA A 243 -2.73 25.33 -7.96
CA ALA A 243 -3.40 25.72 -6.71
C ALA A 243 -3.61 24.54 -5.73
N ILE A 244 -3.96 23.35 -6.26
CA ILE A 244 -4.20 22.15 -5.46
C ILE A 244 -2.94 21.62 -4.74
N VAL A 245 -1.74 22.02 -5.17
CA VAL A 245 -0.48 21.50 -4.60
C VAL A 245 -0.32 21.85 -3.12
N GLY A 246 -0.83 23.01 -2.70
CA GLY A 246 -0.78 23.47 -1.32
C GLY A 246 -1.86 22.89 -0.40
N ALA A 247 -2.88 22.22 -0.94
CA ALA A 247 -4.01 21.73 -0.16
C ALA A 247 -3.61 20.54 0.74
N ALA A 248 -3.88 20.60 2.04
CA ALA A 248 -3.61 19.46 2.93
C ALA A 248 -4.53 18.28 2.59
N ASN A 249 -5.81 18.56 2.26
CA ASN A 249 -6.76 17.57 1.75
C ASN A 249 -7.21 17.87 0.30
N PRO A 250 -6.46 17.43 -0.71
CA PRO A 250 -6.80 17.66 -2.11
C PRO A 250 -8.18 17.14 -2.58
N SER A 251 -8.70 16.05 -2.00
CA SER A 251 -10.06 15.58 -2.33
C SER A 251 -11.11 16.62 -1.91
N ASN A 252 -10.93 17.23 -0.73
CA ASN A 252 -11.77 18.31 -0.22
C ASN A 252 -11.67 19.56 -1.11
N PHE A 253 -10.49 19.87 -1.65
CA PHE A 253 -10.30 20.97 -2.62
C PHE A 253 -11.14 20.75 -3.88
N ILE A 254 -11.08 19.55 -4.49
CA ILE A 254 -11.87 19.23 -5.69
C ILE A 254 -13.37 19.28 -5.39
N LEU A 255 -13.79 18.72 -4.25
CA LEU A 255 -15.20 18.74 -3.81
C LEU A 255 -15.72 20.17 -3.63
N GLY A 256 -14.90 21.07 -3.06
CA GLY A 256 -15.19 22.49 -2.98
C GLY A 256 -15.32 23.14 -4.36
N ALA A 257 -14.43 22.82 -5.30
CA ALA A 257 -14.50 23.31 -6.69
C ALA A 257 -15.75 22.78 -7.45
N LEU A 258 -16.22 21.57 -7.14
CA LEU A 258 -17.46 21.02 -7.66
C LEU A 258 -18.71 21.70 -7.07
N GLY A 259 -18.59 22.36 -5.92
CA GLY A 259 -19.66 23.14 -5.29
C GLY A 259 -20.75 22.31 -4.60
N SER A 260 -20.49 21.04 -4.28
CA SER A 260 -21.47 20.15 -3.63
C SER A 260 -21.11 19.84 -2.17
N THR A 261 -21.67 20.60 -1.23
CA THR A 261 -21.46 20.38 0.21
C THR A 261 -21.94 18.99 0.66
N THR A 262 -23.07 18.49 0.15
CA THR A 262 -23.58 17.16 0.49
C THR A 262 -22.60 16.07 0.08
N PHE A 263 -22.03 16.17 -1.12
CA PHE A 263 -21.06 15.19 -1.58
C PHE A 263 -19.74 15.32 -0.82
N GLN A 264 -19.32 16.54 -0.49
CA GLN A 264 -18.16 16.83 0.34
C GLN A 264 -18.26 16.15 1.73
N VAL A 265 -19.40 16.31 2.40
CA VAL A 265 -19.67 15.68 3.71
C VAL A 265 -19.72 14.15 3.60
N ALA A 266 -20.43 13.62 2.59
CA ALA A 266 -20.52 12.17 2.38
C ALA A 266 -19.14 11.55 2.13
N TYR A 267 -18.31 12.19 1.29
CA TYR A 267 -16.95 11.75 1.01
C TYR A 267 -16.08 11.80 2.27
N ALA A 268 -16.16 12.89 3.05
CA ALA A 268 -15.41 13.04 4.29
C ALA A 268 -15.77 11.97 5.32
N ILE A 269 -17.05 11.65 5.51
CA ILE A 269 -17.50 10.58 6.41
C ILE A 269 -16.91 9.23 5.97
N ILE A 270 -17.02 8.91 4.68
CA ILE A 270 -16.51 7.65 4.14
C ILE A 270 -14.99 7.56 4.28
N LEU A 271 -14.27 8.63 3.95
CA LEU A 271 -12.83 8.70 4.11
C LEU A 271 -12.41 8.54 5.59
N PHE A 272 -13.15 9.16 6.51
CA PHE A 272 -12.90 9.04 7.95
C PHE A 272 -13.04 7.60 8.45
N GLY A 273 -14.06 6.86 8.00
CA GLY A 273 -14.18 5.44 8.34
C GLY A 273 -13.09 4.58 7.70
N THR A 274 -12.63 4.91 6.48
CA THR A 274 -11.51 4.20 5.82
C THR A 274 -10.20 4.39 6.57
N LEU A 275 -9.97 5.59 7.12
CA LEU A 275 -8.83 5.87 8.01
C LEU A 275 -8.85 4.96 9.24
N ILE A 276 -10.02 4.80 9.88
CA ILE A 276 -10.22 3.91 11.03
C ILE A 276 -10.01 2.44 10.64
N GLU A 277 -10.57 2.01 9.50
CA GLU A 277 -10.40 0.66 8.95
C GLU A 277 -8.92 0.33 8.74
N THR A 278 -8.20 1.22 8.07
CA THR A 278 -6.76 1.06 7.80
C THR A 278 -5.97 0.94 9.10
N GLY A 279 -6.19 1.84 10.06
CA GLY A 279 -5.46 1.85 11.32
C GLY A 279 -5.70 0.58 12.15
N THR A 280 -6.96 0.13 12.20
CA THR A 280 -7.36 -1.11 12.88
C THR A 280 -6.70 -2.33 12.22
N GLY A 281 -6.74 -2.41 10.88
CA GLY A 281 -6.11 -3.50 10.12
C GLY A 281 -4.60 -3.60 10.34
N MET A 282 -3.91 -2.46 10.37
CA MET A 282 -2.45 -2.42 10.58
C MET A 282 -2.05 -2.91 11.98
N ILE A 283 -2.70 -2.41 13.05
CA ILE A 283 -2.41 -2.86 14.41
C ILE A 283 -2.81 -4.33 14.60
N HIS A 284 -3.93 -4.75 14.00
CA HIS A 284 -4.34 -6.14 14.01
C HIS A 284 -3.29 -7.06 13.35
N ALA A 285 -2.73 -6.65 12.20
CA ALA A 285 -1.68 -7.39 11.52
C ALA A 285 -0.41 -7.51 12.40
N VAL A 286 0.00 -6.44 13.10
CA VAL A 286 1.12 -6.49 14.06
C VAL A 286 0.83 -7.46 15.21
N ASN A 287 -0.37 -7.38 15.79
CA ASN A 287 -0.79 -8.27 16.88
C ASN A 287 -0.77 -9.75 16.45
N GLU A 288 -1.25 -10.07 15.26
CA GLU A 288 -1.25 -11.44 14.76
C GLU A 288 0.17 -11.97 14.50
N ARG A 289 1.08 -11.11 14.01
CA ARG A 289 2.50 -11.46 13.86
C ARG A 289 3.18 -11.78 15.19
N LEU A 290 2.91 -10.99 16.22
CA LEU A 290 3.40 -11.24 17.57
C LEU A 290 2.83 -12.55 18.14
N ALA A 291 1.54 -12.81 17.90
CA ALA A 291 0.88 -14.04 18.32
C ALA A 291 1.50 -15.28 17.65
N VAL A 292 1.71 -15.25 16.32
CA VAL A 292 2.38 -16.33 15.58
C VAL A 292 3.79 -16.58 16.10
N THR A 293 4.57 -15.52 16.32
CA THR A 293 5.95 -15.64 16.82
C THR A 293 6.02 -16.27 18.22
N ARG A 294 5.05 -15.95 19.10
CA ARG A 294 4.96 -16.59 20.42
C ARG A 294 4.52 -18.04 20.33
N ARG A 295 3.51 -18.35 19.50
CA ARG A 295 3.03 -19.73 19.29
C ARG A 295 4.14 -20.66 18.78
N GLU A 296 4.99 -20.18 17.88
CA GLU A 296 6.18 -20.93 17.43
C GLU A 296 7.19 -21.22 18.55
N ARG A 297 7.24 -20.39 19.59
CA ARG A 297 8.08 -20.60 20.78
C ARG A 297 7.37 -21.42 21.87
N GLY A 298 6.23 -22.04 21.56
CA GLY A 298 5.43 -22.80 22.52
C GLY A 298 4.70 -21.94 23.57
N ALA A 299 4.66 -20.62 23.39
CA ALA A 299 4.02 -19.70 24.32
C ALA A 299 2.71 -19.13 23.73
N GLY A 300 1.65 -19.11 24.55
CA GLY A 300 0.43 -18.37 24.23
C GLY A 300 0.68 -16.85 24.27
N MET A 301 -0.13 -16.08 23.53
CA MET A 301 -0.13 -14.63 23.69
C MET A 301 -1.02 -14.27 24.90
N PRO A 302 -0.48 -13.65 25.96
CA PRO A 302 -1.29 -13.23 27.10
C PRO A 302 -2.32 -12.18 26.64
N SER A 303 -3.51 -12.22 27.24
CA SER A 303 -4.64 -11.37 26.90
C SER A 303 -4.32 -9.87 26.96
N TRP A 304 -3.43 -9.45 27.86
CA TRP A 304 -2.98 -8.07 28.02
C TRP A 304 -2.00 -7.59 26.93
N ALA A 305 -1.35 -8.49 26.19
CA ALA A 305 -0.33 -8.08 25.22
C ALA A 305 -0.93 -7.31 24.04
N ARG A 306 -2.12 -7.71 23.57
CA ARG A 306 -2.82 -7.04 22.46
C ARG A 306 -3.16 -5.58 22.77
N PRO A 307 -3.82 -5.25 23.90
CA PRO A 307 -4.11 -3.86 24.24
C PRO A 307 -2.85 -3.04 24.53
N VAL A 308 -1.80 -3.63 25.11
CA VAL A 308 -0.51 -2.92 25.31
C VAL A 308 0.14 -2.55 23.98
N VAL A 309 0.17 -3.47 23.00
CA VAL A 309 0.69 -3.17 21.65
C VAL A 309 -0.11 -2.06 21.00
N ALA A 310 -1.44 -2.12 21.07
CA ALA A 310 -2.30 -1.07 20.54
C ALA A 310 -2.02 0.30 21.21
N ALA A 311 -1.94 0.33 22.54
CA ALA A 311 -1.67 1.56 23.30
C ALA A 311 -0.31 2.18 22.94
N VAL A 312 0.74 1.37 22.80
CA VAL A 312 2.07 1.84 22.40
C VAL A 312 2.04 2.41 20.98
N PHE A 313 1.47 1.69 20.02
CA PHE A 313 1.42 2.15 18.63
C PHE A 313 0.59 3.42 18.47
N LEU A 314 -0.58 3.48 19.12
CA LEU A 314 -1.45 4.65 19.08
C LEU A 314 -0.85 5.84 19.83
N GLY A 315 -0.18 5.63 20.96
CA GLY A 315 0.50 6.69 21.70
C GLY A 315 1.65 7.31 20.92
N VAL A 316 2.47 6.47 20.27
CA VAL A 316 3.53 6.94 19.37
C VAL A 316 2.93 7.68 18.16
N ALA A 317 1.91 7.11 17.51
CA ALA A 317 1.23 7.76 16.39
C ALA A 317 0.67 9.14 16.78
N LEU A 318 -0.02 9.24 17.92
CA LEU A 318 -0.57 10.48 18.47
C LEU A 318 0.52 11.53 18.71
N SER A 319 1.69 11.12 19.21
CA SER A 319 2.82 12.06 19.42
C SER A 319 3.37 12.65 18.11
N LEU A 320 3.17 11.95 16.99
CA LEU A 320 3.64 12.36 15.67
C LEU A 320 2.60 13.18 14.88
N THR A 321 1.32 13.15 15.25
CA THR A 321 0.28 13.90 14.51
C THR A 321 0.52 15.42 14.43
N PRO A 322 1.10 16.10 15.43
CA PRO A 322 1.38 17.54 15.33
C PRO A 322 2.34 17.92 14.20
N LEU A 323 3.12 16.97 13.66
CA LEU A 323 3.95 17.20 12.47
C LEU A 323 3.10 17.53 11.23
N GLY A 324 1.82 17.16 11.23
CA GLY A 324 0.90 17.46 10.15
C GLY A 324 1.00 16.50 8.97
N LEU A 325 -0.08 16.42 8.20
CA LEU A 325 -0.25 15.42 7.14
C LEU A 325 0.80 15.57 6.02
N ILE A 326 1.12 16.81 5.63
CA ILE A 326 2.06 17.09 4.53
C ILE A 326 3.47 16.62 4.90
N ASP A 327 3.98 16.99 6.08
CA ASP A 327 5.35 16.65 6.48
C ASP A 327 5.52 15.17 6.82
N LEU A 328 4.50 14.54 7.43
CA LEU A 328 4.51 13.10 7.66
C LEU A 328 4.64 12.31 6.35
N ILE A 329 3.96 12.73 5.28
CA ILE A 329 4.07 12.10 3.96
C ILE A 329 5.41 12.45 3.32
N ARG A 330 5.75 13.74 3.23
CA ARG A 330 6.96 14.22 2.55
C ARG A 330 8.22 13.64 3.17
N GLN A 331 8.39 13.82 4.47
CA GLN A 331 9.61 13.43 5.19
C GLN A 331 9.53 11.97 5.62
N GLY A 332 8.38 11.52 6.15
CA GLY A 332 8.22 10.16 6.63
C GLY A 332 8.24 9.13 5.50
N TYR A 333 7.28 9.18 4.57
CA TYR A 333 7.23 8.19 3.47
C TYR A 333 8.43 8.32 2.53
N GLY A 334 8.87 9.56 2.27
CA GLY A 334 10.08 9.81 1.49
C GLY A 334 11.33 9.16 2.08
N THR A 335 11.50 9.21 3.41
CA THR A 335 12.69 8.64 4.09
C THR A 335 12.58 7.12 4.24
N ILE A 336 11.43 6.60 4.67
CA ILE A 336 11.27 5.16 4.93
C ILE A 336 11.38 4.30 3.67
N THR A 337 11.09 4.91 2.50
CA THR A 337 11.29 4.28 1.20
C THR A 337 12.69 3.70 1.06
N TRP A 338 13.73 4.41 1.49
CA TRP A 338 15.11 3.93 1.37
C TRP A 338 15.34 2.61 2.11
N GLY A 339 14.68 2.42 3.26
CA GLY A 339 14.66 1.14 3.96
C GLY A 339 14.03 0.02 3.11
N PHE A 340 12.88 0.27 2.49
CA PHE A 340 12.25 -0.69 1.58
C PHE A 340 13.09 -0.97 0.32
N ILE A 341 13.80 0.03 -0.19
CA ILE A 341 14.69 -0.16 -1.33
C ILE A 341 15.81 -1.12 -0.97
N VAL A 342 16.49 -0.88 0.15
CA VAL A 342 17.62 -1.69 0.61
C VAL A 342 17.19 -3.08 1.04
N TYR A 343 16.08 -3.21 1.77
CA TYR A 343 15.66 -4.47 2.39
C TYR A 343 14.62 -5.26 1.60
N TYR A 344 14.01 -4.69 0.56
CA TYR A 344 13.03 -5.41 -0.24
C TYR A 344 13.25 -5.27 -1.75
N VAL A 345 13.30 -4.05 -2.30
CA VAL A 345 13.40 -3.85 -3.76
C VAL A 345 14.69 -4.45 -4.33
N LEU A 346 15.85 -4.01 -3.82
CA LEU A 346 17.15 -4.47 -4.33
C LEU A 346 17.33 -5.97 -4.13
N PRO A 347 17.07 -6.56 -2.94
CA PRO A 347 17.19 -8.00 -2.75
C PRO A 347 16.25 -8.80 -3.66
N VAL A 348 15.01 -8.36 -3.87
CA VAL A 348 14.10 -9.04 -4.80
C VAL A 348 14.61 -8.97 -6.23
N LEU A 349 14.95 -7.79 -6.72
CA LEU A 349 15.35 -7.61 -8.13
C LEU A 349 16.74 -8.19 -8.45
N THR A 350 17.56 -8.47 -7.44
CA THR A 350 18.88 -9.09 -7.62
C THR A 350 18.87 -10.57 -7.22
N ILE A 351 18.92 -10.88 -5.92
CA ILE A 351 18.98 -12.22 -5.36
C ILE A 351 17.69 -12.98 -5.68
N GLY A 352 16.54 -12.35 -5.48
CA GLY A 352 15.23 -12.94 -5.76
C GLY A 352 15.07 -13.31 -7.24
N ALA A 353 15.46 -12.41 -8.15
CA ALA A 353 15.40 -12.65 -9.59
C ALA A 353 16.35 -13.77 -10.01
N TRP A 354 17.57 -13.77 -9.47
CA TRP A 354 18.52 -14.86 -9.70
C TRP A 354 17.98 -16.21 -9.22
N LEU A 355 17.46 -16.28 -7.99
CA LEU A 355 16.85 -17.49 -7.44
C LEU A 355 15.62 -17.95 -8.23
N ALA A 356 14.75 -17.00 -8.63
CA ALA A 356 13.50 -17.27 -9.33
C ALA A 356 13.72 -17.72 -10.78
N PHE A 357 14.76 -17.24 -11.45
CA PHE A 357 14.88 -17.37 -12.90
C PHE A 357 16.08 -18.18 -13.39
N ARG A 358 17.00 -18.59 -12.50
CA ARG A 358 18.07 -19.52 -12.84
C ARG A 358 17.50 -20.85 -13.37
N LYS A 359 17.99 -21.31 -14.52
CA LYS A 359 17.72 -22.67 -15.00
C LYS A 359 18.31 -23.65 -13.99
N ARG A 360 17.49 -24.49 -13.36
CA ARG A 360 18.00 -25.65 -12.64
C ARG A 360 18.64 -26.57 -13.69
N GLY A 361 19.98 -26.61 -13.71
CA GLY A 361 20.71 -27.57 -14.52
C GLY A 361 20.31 -28.97 -14.09
N ALA A 362 19.99 -29.82 -15.07
CA ALA A 362 19.82 -31.25 -14.85
C ALA A 362 21.11 -31.80 -14.23
N THR A 363 21.09 -32.05 -12.93
CA THR A 363 22.16 -32.69 -12.16
C THR A 363 21.46 -33.48 -11.06
N GLY A 364 21.50 -34.81 -10.98
CA GLY A 364 22.08 -35.80 -11.88
C GLY A 364 21.48 -37.17 -11.55
N THR A 365 21.27 -37.98 -12.59
CA THR A 365 21.21 -39.44 -12.50
C THR A 365 22.27 -39.95 -13.48
N ALA A 366 23.51 -39.93 -13.05
CA ALA A 366 24.62 -40.62 -13.69
C ALA A 366 25.44 -41.29 -12.57
N GLY A 367 25.57 -42.61 -12.66
CA GLY A 367 26.10 -43.51 -11.64
C GLY A 367 24.96 -44.37 -11.09
N THR A 368 24.87 -45.68 -11.32
CA THR A 368 25.89 -46.68 -11.66
C THR A 368 25.18 -47.93 -12.19
N ALA A 369 25.56 -48.41 -13.38
CA ALA A 369 25.41 -49.83 -13.77
C ALA A 369 26.25 -50.09 -15.02
N GLY A 370 27.56 -50.19 -14.83
CA GLY A 370 28.50 -50.81 -15.76
C GLY A 370 29.49 -51.61 -14.94
N GLY A 371 29.41 -52.93 -15.03
CA GLY A 371 30.21 -53.87 -14.24
C GLY A 371 29.78 -55.31 -14.49
N SER A 372 30.22 -55.82 -15.64
CA SER A 372 30.25 -57.21 -16.11
C SER A 372 30.79 -58.22 -15.07
N GLU A 373 30.14 -59.37 -14.96
CA GLU A 373 30.64 -60.73 -15.27
C GLU A 373 31.42 -61.48 -14.17
N GLY A 374 31.06 -62.75 -13.97
CA GLY A 374 31.90 -63.69 -13.21
C GLY A 374 31.17 -64.95 -12.73
N THR A 375 31.12 -65.96 -13.62
CA THR A 375 30.99 -67.42 -13.43
C THR A 375 29.73 -68.02 -12.80
#